data_AF-M3PJH2-F1
#
_entry.id   AF-M3PJH2-F1
#
_cell.length_a   1.000
_cell.length_b   1.000
_cell.length_c   1.000
_cell.angle_alpha   90.00
_cell.angle_beta   90.00
_cell.angle_gamma   90.00
#
_symmetry.space_group_name_H-M   'P 1'
#
loop_
_entity.id
_entity.type
_entity.pdbx_description
1 polymer ?
#
loop_
_entity_poly.entity_id
_entity_poly.type
_entity_poly.pdbx_seq_one_letter_code
_entity_poly.pdbx_strand_id
1 'polypeptide(L)'
;MEALALEKKMAHEGLFHDYTPYPKLDKTDKVVGLEHFNRYVLTSYKDLQDENERYANALEWRFEFPEVLDDEGNFLGFDCIIGNPPYIRQEHIKDLKPLLEKQYHDFYNSSSDIYTYFFALAFNLLKEKGFSAFITSNKYARAKYGAKLRELLLKKTTLVSYMELNALKVFESATVDTSIIHFIKQAPLKESVFNYYEPTPNDKDDLKNTPSLLMRQNALQTESFIFANITLLDLRDKMENSGTPLKDWGIQIYRGILTGCNEAFIIPTEKRDEILKNCDDLQKDGKGMSERERTIELIKPILRGKDIKRYSYEWADLWVIATFPSLKLDIDDYPSLKTYLSQFRPRIDQSGEKGCRKKTSNQWFETQDTIAYHGDFEKEKIAYPCIMAKEPCFVYEEKGFYAPAPANIITGDKTEIKYLTVLLNSKCIYFAMRKFYMGGGIEGELKTNNLEKIPIPKITEKNQELADEITDCAERILKSKAKDPKANTQELEKEIDALVYQLYHLTDEEIKTIEDGQ
;
A
#
# COMPACT_ATOMS: atom_id res chain seq x y z
N MET A 1 19.29 -52.00 10.07
CA MET A 1 18.61 -52.56 11.26
C MET A 1 17.49 -51.63 11.71
N GLU A 2 17.72 -50.32 11.84
CA GLU A 2 16.67 -49.34 12.18
C GLU A 2 15.67 -49.06 11.04
N ALA A 3 16.10 -49.06 9.78
CA ALA A 3 15.19 -48.99 8.63
C ALA A 3 14.19 -50.16 8.59
N LEU A 4 14.65 -51.36 8.99
CA LEU A 4 13.83 -52.59 9.05
C LEU A 4 12.81 -52.55 10.20
N ALA A 5 13.07 -51.75 11.25
CA ALA A 5 12.14 -51.54 12.35
C ALA A 5 11.05 -50.51 11.99
N LEU A 6 11.40 -49.50 11.18
CA LEU A 6 10.45 -48.52 10.64
C LEU A 6 9.50 -49.16 9.61
N GLU A 7 10.05 -50.01 8.75
CA GLU A 7 9.32 -50.77 7.72
C GLU A 7 8.28 -51.74 8.33
N LYS A 8 8.65 -52.44 9.42
CA LYS A 8 7.72 -53.29 10.18
C LYS A 8 6.63 -52.50 10.91
N LYS A 9 6.91 -51.26 11.32
CA LYS A 9 5.93 -50.39 11.99
C LYS A 9 4.89 -49.87 10.98
N MET A 10 5.34 -49.50 9.78
CA MET A 10 4.47 -49.03 8.69
C MET A 10 3.56 -50.14 8.14
N ALA A 11 4.00 -51.40 8.14
CA ALA A 11 3.18 -52.54 7.75
C ALA A 11 2.11 -52.92 8.80
N HIS A 12 2.37 -52.68 10.10
CA HIS A 12 1.42 -53.04 11.17
C HIS A 12 0.29 -52.01 11.36
N GLU A 13 0.49 -50.77 10.89
CA GLU A 13 -0.47 -49.65 10.98
C GLU A 13 -1.43 -49.55 9.77
N GLY A 14 -1.42 -50.53 8.86
CA GLY A 14 -2.45 -50.68 7.81
C GLY A 14 -2.38 -49.70 6.64
N LEU A 15 -1.23 -49.07 6.38
CA LEU A 15 -1.10 -48.02 5.36
C LEU A 15 -0.99 -48.52 3.91
N PHE A 16 -0.80 -49.82 3.67
CA PHE A 16 -0.83 -50.41 2.32
C PHE A 16 -1.28 -51.88 2.40
N HIS A 17 -2.47 -52.19 1.88
CA HIS A 17 -3.05 -53.55 1.97
C HIS A 17 -2.49 -54.56 0.95
N ASP A 18 -1.79 -54.11 -0.09
CA ASP A 18 -1.34 -54.97 -1.20
C ASP A 18 0.19 -55.00 -1.40
N TYR A 19 0.97 -54.76 -0.34
CA TYR A 19 2.43 -54.84 -0.44
C TYR A 19 2.93 -56.28 -0.29
N THR A 20 3.48 -56.85 -1.37
CA THR A 20 4.26 -58.10 -1.35
C THR A 20 5.75 -57.75 -1.53
N PRO A 21 6.65 -58.08 -0.59
CA PRO A 21 8.07 -57.77 -0.75
C PRO A 21 8.70 -58.64 -1.85
N TYR A 22 9.35 -58.01 -2.84
CA TYR A 22 10.15 -58.72 -3.84
C TYR A 22 11.60 -58.95 -3.35
N PRO A 23 12.31 -59.97 -3.88
CA PRO A 23 13.53 -60.48 -3.30
C PRO A 23 14.68 -59.48 -3.40
N LYS A 24 15.55 -59.50 -2.39
CA LYS A 24 16.77 -58.69 -2.31
C LYS A 24 17.64 -58.90 -3.54
N LEU A 25 17.92 -57.82 -4.26
CA LEU A 25 18.92 -57.77 -5.32
C LEU A 25 20.33 -57.96 -4.72
N ASP A 26 21.12 -58.82 -5.35
CA ASP A 26 22.53 -59.04 -5.01
C ASP A 26 23.37 -57.79 -5.38
N LYS A 27 24.34 -57.46 -4.52
CA LYS A 27 25.17 -56.26 -4.59
C LYS A 27 26.20 -56.28 -5.73
N THR A 28 26.24 -57.34 -6.53
CA THR A 28 27.21 -57.53 -7.60
C THR A 28 26.76 -56.96 -8.96
N ASP A 29 25.47 -56.66 -9.13
CA ASP A 29 24.92 -56.13 -10.39
C ASP A 29 24.63 -54.63 -10.34
N LYS A 30 25.70 -53.81 -10.33
CA LYS A 30 25.58 -52.34 -10.34
C LYS A 30 24.92 -51.78 -11.61
N VAL A 31 25.06 -52.45 -12.75
CA VAL A 31 24.51 -51.99 -14.04
C VAL A 31 23.04 -52.41 -14.21
N VAL A 32 22.67 -53.61 -13.71
CA VAL A 32 21.29 -54.10 -13.81
C VAL A 32 20.38 -53.39 -12.80
N GLY A 33 20.88 -53.02 -11.61
CA GLY A 33 20.09 -52.32 -10.60
C GLY A 33 19.57 -50.95 -11.04
N LEU A 34 20.39 -50.16 -11.74
CA LEU A 34 20.01 -48.84 -12.24
C LEU A 34 19.04 -48.93 -13.43
N GLU A 35 19.28 -49.85 -14.37
CA GLU A 35 18.35 -50.12 -15.47
C GLU A 35 17.01 -50.68 -14.98
N HIS A 36 17.00 -51.57 -13.97
CA HIS A 36 15.76 -52.10 -13.39
C HIS A 36 15.02 -51.07 -12.54
N PHE A 37 15.73 -50.26 -11.75
CA PHE A 37 15.12 -49.17 -10.98
C PHE A 37 14.48 -48.16 -11.93
N ASN A 38 15.21 -47.72 -12.96
CA ASN A 38 14.67 -46.86 -14.00
C ASN A 38 13.47 -47.51 -14.69
N ARG A 39 13.53 -48.79 -15.07
CA ARG A 39 12.41 -49.48 -15.71
C ARG A 39 11.19 -49.63 -14.79
N TYR A 40 11.38 -49.96 -13.52
CA TYR A 40 10.28 -50.14 -12.56
C TYR A 40 9.60 -48.81 -12.22
N VAL A 41 10.40 -47.76 -12.02
CA VAL A 41 9.88 -46.41 -11.76
C VAL A 41 9.23 -45.83 -13.03
N LEU A 42 9.80 -46.05 -14.22
CA LEU A 42 9.19 -45.65 -15.51
C LEU A 42 7.87 -46.38 -15.77
N THR A 43 7.77 -47.65 -15.40
CA THR A 43 6.53 -48.44 -15.54
C THR A 43 5.49 -47.93 -14.55
N SER A 44 5.86 -47.76 -13.28
CA SER A 44 4.97 -47.18 -12.26
C SER A 44 4.52 -45.75 -12.60
N TYR A 45 5.37 -44.95 -13.25
CA TYR A 45 5.03 -43.61 -13.70
C TYR A 45 4.09 -43.62 -14.90
N LYS A 46 4.33 -44.50 -15.88
CA LYS A 46 3.38 -44.73 -16.98
C LYS A 46 2.02 -45.19 -16.46
N ASP A 47 2.02 -46.14 -15.53
CA ASP A 47 0.79 -46.63 -14.89
C ASP A 47 0.08 -45.48 -14.15
N LEU A 48 0.81 -44.58 -13.46
CA LEU A 48 0.26 -43.39 -12.81
C LEU A 48 -0.25 -42.31 -13.80
N GLN A 49 0.35 -42.18 -14.98
CA GLN A 49 -0.13 -41.29 -16.04
C GLN A 49 -1.39 -41.86 -16.73
N ASP A 50 -1.42 -43.18 -16.93
CA ASP A 50 -2.50 -43.89 -17.61
C ASP A 50 -3.74 -44.07 -16.70
N GLU A 51 -3.56 -44.23 -15.39
CA GLU A 51 -4.66 -44.38 -14.41
C GLU A 51 -5.22 -43.06 -13.89
N ASN A 52 -4.51 -41.94 -14.07
CA ASN A 52 -4.89 -40.65 -13.48
C ASN A 52 -4.73 -39.52 -14.51
N GLU A 53 -5.84 -39.11 -15.15
CA GLU A 53 -5.88 -38.03 -16.16
C GLU A 53 -5.16 -36.73 -15.71
N ARG A 54 -5.04 -36.51 -14.39
CA ARG A 54 -4.32 -35.40 -13.78
C ARG A 54 -2.80 -35.39 -14.00
N TYR A 55 -2.16 -36.55 -14.17
CA TYR A 55 -0.71 -36.68 -14.35
C TYR A 55 -0.30 -36.96 -15.79
N ALA A 56 -1.26 -37.17 -16.69
CA ALA A 56 -1.02 -37.45 -18.11
C ALA A 56 -0.11 -36.41 -18.80
N ASN A 57 -0.10 -35.15 -18.32
CA ASN A 57 0.75 -34.06 -18.83
C ASN A 57 1.78 -33.55 -17.80
N ALA A 58 2.01 -34.27 -16.70
CA ALA A 58 2.99 -33.87 -15.69
C ALA A 58 4.42 -34.08 -16.21
N LEU A 59 5.30 -33.11 -15.95
CA LEU A 59 6.73 -33.21 -16.20
C LEU A 59 7.41 -33.75 -14.94
N GLU A 60 7.78 -35.02 -14.95
CA GLU A 60 8.63 -35.60 -13.90
C GLU A 60 10.10 -35.45 -14.28
N TRP A 61 10.69 -34.35 -13.81
CA TRP A 61 12.02 -33.92 -14.21
C TRP A 61 13.13 -34.91 -13.87
N ARG A 62 12.92 -35.83 -12.91
CA ARG A 62 13.92 -36.87 -12.59
C ARG A 62 14.11 -37.89 -13.72
N PHE A 63 13.09 -38.08 -14.58
CA PHE A 63 13.24 -38.93 -15.77
C PHE A 63 13.78 -38.18 -16.97
N GLU A 64 13.38 -36.93 -17.12
CA GLU A 64 13.80 -36.09 -18.25
C GLU A 64 15.25 -35.60 -18.10
N PHE A 65 15.72 -35.44 -16.86
CA PHE A 65 17.07 -34.95 -16.54
C PHE A 65 17.75 -35.88 -15.53
N PRO A 66 18.08 -37.13 -15.87
CA PRO A 66 18.72 -38.06 -14.94
C PRO A 66 20.07 -37.55 -14.39
N GLU A 67 20.73 -36.63 -15.09
CA GLU A 67 21.97 -35.97 -14.65
C GLU A 67 21.83 -35.12 -13.38
N VAL A 68 20.60 -34.82 -12.95
CA VAL A 68 20.34 -34.14 -11.67
C VAL A 68 20.19 -35.10 -10.50
N LEU A 69 20.48 -36.39 -10.70
CA LEU A 69 20.51 -37.43 -9.68
C LEU A 69 21.97 -37.84 -9.37
N ASP A 70 22.23 -38.29 -8.15
CA ASP A 70 23.50 -38.96 -7.83
C ASP A 70 23.46 -40.46 -8.18
N ASP A 71 24.59 -41.15 -7.98
CA ASP A 71 24.73 -42.59 -8.24
C ASP A 71 23.75 -43.47 -7.43
N GLU A 72 23.15 -42.92 -6.37
CA GLU A 72 22.18 -43.57 -5.49
C GLU A 72 20.73 -43.20 -5.87
N GLY A 73 20.53 -42.35 -6.87
CA GLY A 73 19.23 -41.88 -7.35
C GLY A 73 18.64 -40.73 -6.54
N ASN A 74 19.40 -40.10 -5.63
CA ASN A 74 18.94 -38.94 -4.88
C ASN A 74 18.97 -37.69 -5.74
N PHE A 75 17.95 -36.84 -5.60
CA PHE A 75 17.85 -35.59 -6.33
C PHE A 75 18.87 -34.55 -5.82
N LEU A 76 19.84 -34.22 -6.66
CA LEU A 76 20.87 -33.21 -6.41
C LEU A 76 20.37 -31.79 -6.64
N GLY A 77 19.44 -31.60 -7.58
CA GLY A 77 18.93 -30.29 -7.98
C GLY A 77 19.50 -29.78 -9.29
N PHE A 78 19.01 -28.61 -9.72
CA PHE A 78 19.45 -27.91 -10.93
C PHE A 78 20.49 -26.83 -10.61
N ASP A 79 21.46 -26.63 -11.50
CA ASP A 79 22.41 -25.52 -11.42
C ASP A 79 21.77 -24.18 -11.83
N CYS A 80 20.80 -24.22 -12.75
CA CYS A 80 20.14 -23.06 -13.30
C CYS A 80 18.67 -23.35 -13.60
N ILE A 81 17.77 -22.44 -13.20
CA ILE A 81 16.35 -22.46 -13.59
C ILE A 81 15.98 -21.12 -14.19
N ILE A 82 15.55 -21.12 -15.45
CA ILE A 82 15.11 -19.93 -16.17
C ILE A 82 13.68 -20.14 -16.62
N GLY A 83 12.81 -19.15 -16.44
CA GLY A 83 11.41 -19.32 -16.83
C GLY A 83 10.58 -18.05 -16.87
N ASN A 84 9.39 -18.21 -17.44
CA ASN A 84 8.29 -17.26 -17.41
C ASN A 84 7.08 -17.96 -16.76
N PRO A 85 6.97 -17.92 -15.42
CA PRO A 85 5.87 -18.59 -14.73
C PRO A 85 4.50 -18.04 -15.17
N PRO A 86 3.41 -18.82 -15.12
CA PRO A 86 2.10 -18.36 -15.53
C PRO A 86 1.52 -17.27 -14.61
N TYR A 87 0.88 -16.24 -15.17
CA TYR A 87 0.32 -15.10 -14.42
C TYR A 87 -1.17 -15.28 -14.12
N ILE A 88 -1.52 -16.31 -13.36
CA ILE A 88 -2.91 -16.66 -13.03
C ILE A 88 -3.25 -16.12 -11.64
N ARG A 89 -4.34 -15.34 -11.55
CA ARG A 89 -4.80 -14.75 -10.29
C ARG A 89 -5.45 -15.79 -9.38
N GLN A 90 -5.39 -15.53 -8.08
CA GLN A 90 -5.93 -16.40 -7.02
C GLN A 90 -7.39 -16.84 -7.23
N GLU A 91 -8.23 -16.02 -7.89
CA GLU A 91 -9.64 -16.34 -8.16
C GLU A 91 -9.81 -17.51 -9.14
N HIS A 92 -8.80 -17.76 -9.98
CA HIS A 92 -8.82 -18.77 -11.05
C HIS A 92 -8.09 -20.07 -10.68
N ILE A 93 -7.50 -20.15 -9.47
CA ILE A 93 -6.78 -21.34 -8.98
C ILE A 93 -7.44 -21.97 -7.75
N LYS A 94 -8.74 -21.75 -7.54
CA LYS A 94 -9.48 -22.23 -6.35
C LYS A 94 -9.31 -23.73 -6.12
N ASP A 95 -9.37 -24.54 -7.19
CA ASP A 95 -9.29 -25.99 -7.10
C ASP A 95 -7.88 -26.49 -6.75
N LEU A 96 -6.85 -25.67 -6.94
CA LEU A 96 -5.46 -25.98 -6.58
C LEU A 96 -5.13 -25.62 -5.14
N LYS A 97 -5.92 -24.73 -4.50
CA LYS A 97 -5.60 -24.18 -3.17
C LYS A 97 -5.36 -25.25 -2.11
N PRO A 98 -6.17 -26.32 -1.96
CA PRO A 98 -5.92 -27.34 -0.95
C PRO A 98 -4.59 -28.08 -1.15
N LEU A 99 -4.19 -28.30 -2.41
CA LEU A 99 -2.92 -28.94 -2.74
C LEU A 99 -1.74 -28.00 -2.47
N LEU A 100 -1.86 -26.73 -2.84
CA LEU A 100 -0.83 -25.71 -2.61
C LEU A 100 -0.62 -25.48 -1.11
N GLU A 101 -1.69 -25.44 -0.32
CA GLU A 101 -1.61 -25.31 1.14
C GLU A 101 -0.93 -26.52 1.77
N LYS A 102 -1.27 -27.74 1.32
CA LYS A 102 -0.63 -28.97 1.80
C LYS A 102 0.87 -29.02 1.43
N GLN A 103 1.22 -28.64 0.20
CA GLN A 103 2.59 -28.73 -0.31
C GLN A 103 3.50 -27.62 0.20
N TYR A 104 2.96 -26.41 0.40
CA TYR A 104 3.71 -25.19 0.71
C TYR A 104 3.21 -24.53 1.99
N HIS A 105 2.87 -25.32 3.02
CA HIS A 105 2.22 -24.86 4.26
C HIS A 105 2.78 -23.54 4.83
N ASP A 106 4.10 -23.41 4.97
CA ASP A 106 4.73 -22.23 5.60
C ASP A 106 4.87 -21.01 4.65
N PHE A 107 4.58 -21.20 3.36
CA PHE A 107 4.66 -20.20 2.30
C PHE A 107 3.27 -19.83 1.76
N TYR A 108 2.27 -20.69 1.96
CA TYR A 108 0.93 -20.58 1.38
C TYR A 108 0.25 -19.28 1.78
N ASN A 109 -0.43 -18.68 0.79
CA ASN A 109 -1.31 -17.56 0.99
C ASN A 109 -2.49 -17.69 0.03
N SER A 110 -3.71 -17.68 0.57
CA SER A 110 -4.95 -17.88 -0.18
C SER A 110 -5.20 -16.84 -1.26
N SER A 111 -4.51 -15.69 -1.19
CA SER A 111 -4.65 -14.56 -2.11
C SER A 111 -3.46 -14.40 -3.06
N SER A 112 -2.51 -15.33 -3.07
CA SER A 112 -1.37 -15.30 -3.98
C SER A 112 -1.71 -15.72 -5.40
N ASP A 113 -1.12 -15.01 -6.36
CA ASP A 113 -1.08 -15.45 -7.76
C ASP A 113 -0.16 -16.68 -7.91
N ILE A 114 -0.44 -17.53 -8.91
CA ILE A 114 0.21 -18.84 -9.04
C ILE A 114 1.73 -18.77 -9.21
N TYR A 115 2.26 -17.72 -9.86
CA TYR A 115 3.71 -17.56 -10.10
C TYR A 115 4.51 -17.55 -8.79
N THR A 116 3.92 -17.14 -7.67
CA THR A 116 4.61 -17.10 -6.38
C THR A 116 5.06 -18.49 -5.93
N TYR A 117 4.27 -19.53 -6.25
CA TYR A 117 4.61 -20.92 -5.93
C TYR A 117 5.71 -21.48 -6.86
N PHE A 118 5.88 -20.92 -8.06
CA PHE A 118 7.01 -21.27 -8.94
C PHE A 118 8.35 -20.78 -8.37
N PHE A 119 8.38 -19.66 -7.64
CA PHE A 119 9.59 -19.26 -6.89
C PHE A 119 9.93 -20.25 -5.78
N ALA A 120 8.94 -20.69 -5.00
CA ALA A 120 9.14 -21.71 -3.97
C ALA A 120 9.59 -23.04 -4.59
N LEU A 121 8.97 -23.45 -5.70
CA LEU A 121 9.38 -24.65 -6.44
C LEU A 121 10.82 -24.54 -6.96
N ALA A 122 11.17 -23.45 -7.65
CA ALA A 122 12.52 -23.24 -8.15
C ALA A 122 13.56 -23.24 -7.03
N PHE A 123 13.26 -22.58 -5.90
CA PHE A 123 14.12 -22.63 -4.72
C PHE A 123 14.33 -24.05 -4.21
N ASN A 124 13.29 -24.89 -4.19
CA ASN A 124 13.41 -26.29 -3.76
C ASN A 124 14.19 -27.14 -4.77
N LEU A 125 14.07 -26.84 -6.07
CA LEU A 125 14.70 -27.60 -7.15
C LEU A 125 16.15 -27.19 -7.41
N LEU A 126 16.57 -25.99 -7.03
CA LEU A 126 17.95 -25.54 -7.21
C LEU A 126 18.94 -26.24 -6.25
N LYS A 127 20.15 -26.49 -6.73
CA LYS A 127 21.32 -26.77 -5.88
C LYS A 127 21.63 -25.55 -5.00
N GLU A 128 22.34 -25.77 -3.89
CA GLU A 128 22.95 -24.67 -3.16
C GLU A 128 23.92 -23.93 -4.09
N LYS A 129 23.86 -22.58 -4.09
CA LYS A 129 24.50 -21.68 -5.05
C LYS A 129 24.02 -21.80 -6.50
N GLY A 130 22.93 -22.53 -6.76
CA GLY A 130 22.25 -22.54 -8.06
C GLY A 130 21.58 -21.20 -8.37
N PHE A 131 21.43 -20.90 -9.66
CA PHE A 131 20.93 -19.62 -10.17
C PHE A 131 19.48 -19.73 -10.67
N SER A 132 18.66 -18.71 -10.39
CA SER A 132 17.33 -18.59 -10.98
C SER A 132 17.18 -17.27 -11.72
N ALA A 133 16.50 -17.30 -12.86
CA ALA A 133 16.04 -16.11 -13.57
C ALA A 133 14.57 -16.22 -13.96
N PHE A 134 13.74 -15.33 -13.45
CA PHE A 134 12.32 -15.28 -13.82
C PHE A 134 11.93 -13.93 -14.39
N ILE A 135 11.26 -13.96 -15.53
CA ILE A 135 10.36 -12.88 -15.93
C ILE A 135 8.99 -13.16 -15.30
N THR A 136 8.47 -12.21 -14.53
CA THR A 136 7.24 -12.40 -13.74
C THR A 136 6.47 -11.09 -13.61
N SER A 137 5.21 -11.14 -13.19
CA SER A 137 4.56 -9.93 -12.66
C SER A 137 5.32 -9.39 -11.45
N ASN A 138 5.52 -8.07 -11.41
CA ASN A 138 6.21 -7.39 -10.31
C ASN A 138 5.32 -7.15 -9.06
N LYS A 139 4.02 -7.50 -9.12
CA LYS A 139 3.05 -7.17 -8.06
C LYS A 139 3.44 -7.71 -6.69
N TYR A 140 4.13 -8.86 -6.63
CA TYR A 140 4.65 -9.41 -5.37
C TYR A 140 5.62 -8.47 -4.67
N ALA A 141 6.20 -7.47 -5.33
CA ALA A 141 7.09 -6.50 -4.72
C ALA A 141 6.34 -5.59 -3.73
N ARG A 142 5.06 -5.30 -3.95
CA ARG A 142 4.26 -4.37 -3.13
C ARG A 142 2.98 -4.97 -2.52
N ALA A 143 2.42 -6.01 -3.12
CA ALA A 143 1.16 -6.59 -2.67
C ALA A 143 1.32 -7.35 -1.33
N LYS A 144 0.29 -7.31 -0.48
CA LYS A 144 0.30 -8.00 0.83
C LYS A 144 0.53 -9.52 0.71
N TYR A 145 -0.03 -10.17 -0.32
CA TYR A 145 0.15 -11.60 -0.53
C TYR A 145 1.61 -11.98 -0.82
N GLY A 146 2.42 -11.05 -1.35
CA GLY A 146 3.82 -11.27 -1.70
C GLY A 146 4.78 -11.35 -0.53
N ALA A 147 4.34 -11.12 0.71
CA ALA A 147 5.21 -11.04 1.89
C ALA A 147 6.06 -12.30 2.09
N LYS A 148 5.49 -13.48 1.89
CA LYS A 148 6.20 -14.77 2.01
C LYS A 148 7.24 -14.97 0.92
N LEU A 149 6.94 -14.54 -0.31
CA LEU A 149 7.92 -14.54 -1.41
C LEU A 149 9.06 -13.58 -1.12
N ARG A 150 8.76 -12.36 -0.66
CA ARG A 150 9.80 -11.40 -0.26
C ARG A 150 10.66 -11.93 0.89
N GLU A 151 10.05 -12.57 1.88
CA GLU A 151 10.77 -13.22 2.98
C GLU A 151 11.73 -14.32 2.49
N LEU A 152 11.27 -15.19 1.58
CA LEU A 152 12.10 -16.22 0.95
C LEU A 152 13.30 -15.59 0.24
N LEU A 153 13.04 -14.60 -0.63
CA LEU A 153 14.08 -13.91 -1.40
C LEU A 153 15.11 -13.23 -0.48
N LEU A 154 14.66 -12.54 0.58
CA LEU A 154 15.56 -11.80 1.47
C LEU A 154 16.35 -12.68 2.44
N LYS A 155 15.78 -13.80 2.91
CA LYS A 155 16.44 -14.62 3.94
C LYS A 155 17.22 -15.80 3.37
N LYS A 156 16.86 -16.28 2.18
CA LYS A 156 17.37 -17.55 1.64
C LYS A 156 18.05 -17.41 0.29
N THR A 157 18.02 -16.23 -0.33
CA THR A 157 18.64 -16.00 -1.65
C THR A 157 19.53 -14.77 -1.66
N THR A 158 20.53 -14.76 -2.53
CA THR A 158 21.34 -13.57 -2.84
C THR A 158 20.84 -13.02 -4.17
N LEU A 159 20.28 -11.80 -4.15
CA LEU A 159 19.83 -11.14 -5.36
C LEU A 159 21.04 -10.72 -6.21
N VAL A 160 20.95 -10.94 -7.52
CA VAL A 160 21.99 -10.55 -8.47
C VAL A 160 21.53 -9.31 -9.23
N SER A 161 20.28 -9.31 -9.71
CA SER A 161 19.68 -8.15 -10.34
C SER A 161 18.16 -8.17 -10.34
N TYR A 162 17.58 -6.99 -10.50
CA TYR A 162 16.15 -6.79 -10.69
C TYR A 162 15.93 -5.74 -11.79
N MET A 163 15.14 -6.04 -12.82
CA MET A 163 14.83 -5.15 -13.92
C MET A 163 13.33 -4.89 -13.99
N GLU A 164 12.94 -3.62 -13.96
CA GLU A 164 11.54 -3.18 -14.00
C GLU A 164 11.11 -2.82 -15.43
N LEU A 165 10.19 -3.58 -16.02
CA LEU A 165 9.85 -3.46 -17.46
C LEU A 165 8.59 -2.63 -17.74
N ASN A 166 8.05 -1.94 -16.73
CA ASN A 166 6.77 -1.23 -16.80
C ASN A 166 6.72 -0.18 -17.92
N ALA A 167 7.81 0.54 -18.17
CA ALA A 167 7.87 1.58 -19.19
C ALA A 167 7.86 1.04 -20.64
N LEU A 168 8.26 -0.22 -20.83
CA LEU A 168 8.46 -0.81 -22.16
C LEU A 168 7.24 -1.55 -22.71
N LYS A 169 6.22 -1.84 -21.88
CA LYS A 169 5.04 -2.63 -22.26
C LYS A 169 5.42 -3.85 -23.12
N VAL A 170 6.30 -4.69 -22.57
CA VAL A 170 7.01 -5.77 -23.29
C VAL A 170 6.07 -6.82 -23.87
N PHE A 171 4.83 -6.93 -23.37
CA PHE A 171 3.82 -7.85 -23.88
C PHE A 171 2.63 -7.09 -24.46
N GLU A 172 2.38 -7.26 -25.77
CA GLU A 172 1.28 -6.60 -26.50
C GLU A 172 -0.12 -6.95 -25.95
N SER A 173 -0.27 -8.13 -25.35
CA SER A 173 -1.55 -8.70 -24.90
C SER A 173 -1.79 -8.65 -23.38
N ALA A 174 -0.80 -8.23 -22.59
CA ALA A 174 -0.88 -8.23 -21.13
C ALA A 174 -0.64 -6.82 -20.56
N THR A 175 -1.66 -6.23 -19.94
CA THR A 175 -1.56 -5.00 -19.15
C THR A 175 -0.86 -5.19 -17.80
N VAL A 176 0.00 -6.22 -17.69
CA VAL A 176 0.59 -6.65 -16.43
C VAL A 176 1.99 -6.07 -16.29
N ASP A 177 2.16 -5.23 -15.29
CA ASP A 177 3.45 -4.76 -14.81
C ASP A 177 4.37 -5.97 -14.52
N THR A 178 5.54 -5.96 -15.16
CA THR A 178 6.44 -7.11 -15.30
C THR A 178 7.85 -6.73 -14.86
N SER A 179 8.54 -7.65 -14.20
CA SER A 179 9.95 -7.54 -13.88
C SER A 179 10.73 -8.80 -14.24
N ILE A 180 12.05 -8.65 -14.38
CA ILE A 180 13.00 -9.78 -14.42
C ILE A 180 13.79 -9.77 -13.12
N ILE A 181 13.81 -10.89 -12.42
CA ILE A 181 14.59 -11.06 -11.20
C ILE A 181 15.60 -12.20 -11.35
N HIS A 182 16.83 -11.95 -10.94
CA HIS A 182 17.90 -12.92 -10.85
C HIS A 182 18.31 -13.12 -9.40
N PHE A 183 18.39 -14.38 -8.96
CA PHE A 183 18.86 -14.70 -7.61
C PHE A 183 19.66 -16.00 -7.59
N ILE A 184 20.49 -16.15 -6.56
CA ILE A 184 21.26 -17.34 -6.25
C ILE A 184 20.68 -17.97 -4.98
N LYS A 185 20.51 -19.30 -4.96
CA LYS A 185 20.10 -20.05 -3.76
C LYS A 185 21.24 -20.07 -2.75
N GLN A 186 21.31 -19.02 -1.95
CA GLN A 186 22.29 -18.83 -0.89
C GLN A 186 21.78 -17.71 0.01
N ALA A 187 21.89 -17.82 1.33
CA ALA A 187 21.59 -16.69 2.21
C ALA A 187 22.50 -15.49 1.88
N PRO A 188 21.96 -14.25 1.85
CA PRO A 188 22.76 -13.09 1.49
C PRO A 188 23.80 -12.77 2.57
N LEU A 189 24.92 -12.19 2.15
CA LEU A 189 25.87 -11.58 3.07
C LEU A 189 25.27 -10.29 3.62
N LYS A 190 25.78 -9.84 4.77
CA LYS A 190 25.26 -8.64 5.46
C LYS A 190 25.22 -7.41 4.56
N GLU A 191 26.22 -7.24 3.70
CA GLU A 191 26.36 -6.12 2.76
C GLU A 191 26.14 -6.55 1.30
N SER A 192 25.29 -7.54 1.04
CA SER A 192 24.96 -7.96 -0.33
C SER A 192 24.31 -6.83 -1.13
N VAL A 193 24.85 -6.59 -2.32
CA VAL A 193 24.36 -5.61 -3.29
C VAL A 193 23.91 -6.30 -4.58
N PHE A 194 22.97 -5.69 -5.29
CA PHE A 194 22.46 -6.17 -6.58
C PHE A 194 22.25 -5.01 -7.56
N ASN A 195 22.22 -5.33 -8.86
CA ASN A 195 21.98 -4.33 -9.90
C ASN A 195 20.47 -4.15 -10.14
N TYR A 196 19.98 -2.93 -10.00
CA TYR A 196 18.63 -2.54 -10.36
C TYR A 196 18.61 -1.82 -11.70
N TYR A 197 17.68 -2.19 -12.57
CA TYR A 197 17.51 -1.61 -13.90
C TYR A 197 16.09 -1.05 -14.04
N GLU A 198 15.97 0.16 -14.56
CA GLU A 198 14.70 0.79 -14.91
C GLU A 198 14.78 1.33 -16.34
N PRO A 199 14.70 0.44 -17.35
CA PRO A 199 14.74 0.84 -18.74
C PRO A 199 13.62 1.81 -19.09
N THR A 200 13.95 2.79 -19.91
CA THR A 200 13.05 3.78 -20.51
C THR A 200 12.65 3.32 -21.93
N PRO A 201 11.66 3.96 -22.59
CA PRO A 201 11.33 3.67 -23.98
C PRO A 201 12.53 3.73 -24.95
N ASN A 202 13.59 4.47 -24.62
CA ASN A 202 14.80 4.55 -25.44
C ASN A 202 15.68 3.29 -25.34
N ASP A 203 15.51 2.47 -24.30
CA ASP A 203 16.29 1.26 -24.04
C ASP A 203 15.67 0.01 -24.72
N LYS A 204 14.53 0.16 -25.41
CA LYS A 204 13.74 -0.97 -25.95
C LYS A 204 14.54 -1.90 -26.84
N ASP A 205 15.44 -1.35 -27.66
CA ASP A 205 16.22 -2.10 -28.63
C ASP A 205 17.57 -2.61 -28.06
N ASP A 206 17.95 -2.19 -26.85
CA ASP A 206 19.21 -2.57 -26.20
C ASP A 206 19.11 -2.61 -24.67
N LEU A 207 18.31 -3.56 -24.17
CA LEU A 207 18.16 -3.83 -22.72
C LEU A 207 19.47 -4.24 -22.04
N LYS A 208 20.46 -4.73 -22.80
CA LYS A 208 21.73 -5.22 -22.25
C LYS A 208 22.58 -4.08 -21.71
N ASN A 209 22.51 -2.92 -22.35
CA ASN A 209 23.29 -1.74 -21.99
C ASN A 209 22.49 -0.72 -21.15
N THR A 210 21.28 -1.08 -20.68
CA THR A 210 20.50 -0.25 -19.77
C THR A 210 21.34 0.10 -18.53
N PRO A 211 21.45 1.39 -18.16
CA PRO A 211 22.15 1.80 -16.95
C PRO A 211 21.57 1.13 -15.70
N SER A 212 22.45 0.65 -14.81
CA SER A 212 22.05 0.07 -13.53
C SER A 212 22.32 0.98 -12.36
N LEU A 213 21.48 0.90 -11.34
CA LEU A 213 21.71 1.43 -10.01
C LEU A 213 22.12 0.30 -9.06
N LEU A 214 23.13 0.52 -8.25
CA LEU A 214 23.52 -0.44 -7.22
C LEU A 214 22.58 -0.31 -6.01
N MET A 215 21.99 -1.42 -5.56
CA MET A 215 21.06 -1.46 -4.42
C MET A 215 21.53 -2.44 -3.36
N ARG A 216 21.30 -2.11 -2.08
CA ARG A 216 21.58 -3.02 -0.97
C ARG A 216 20.38 -3.94 -0.75
N GLN A 217 20.62 -5.25 -0.73
CA GLN A 217 19.55 -6.22 -0.49
C GLN A 217 18.99 -6.11 0.94
N ASN A 218 19.84 -5.78 1.91
CA ASN A 218 19.43 -5.58 3.32
C ASN A 218 18.55 -4.34 3.55
N ALA A 219 18.46 -3.42 2.58
CA ALA A 219 17.59 -2.26 2.64
C ALA A 219 16.16 -2.55 2.15
N LEU A 220 15.94 -3.71 1.51
CA LEU A 220 14.62 -4.19 1.13
C LEU A 220 13.88 -4.75 2.35
N GLN A 221 12.57 -4.54 2.42
CA GLN A 221 11.73 -4.98 3.53
C GLN A 221 10.69 -6.02 3.10
N THR A 222 10.27 -6.88 4.03
CA THR A 222 9.25 -7.90 3.78
C THR A 222 7.86 -7.31 3.56
N GLU A 223 7.62 -6.08 4.00
CA GLU A 223 6.38 -5.32 3.83
C GLU A 223 6.20 -4.85 2.39
N SER A 224 7.28 -4.34 1.79
CA SER A 224 7.34 -3.92 0.39
C SER A 224 8.80 -3.78 -0.04
N PHE A 225 9.13 -4.21 -1.25
CA PHE A 225 10.38 -3.83 -1.90
C PHE A 225 10.24 -2.40 -2.44
N ILE A 226 11.10 -1.51 -1.97
CA ILE A 226 11.24 -0.15 -2.46
C ILE A 226 12.61 -0.07 -3.10
N PHE A 227 12.63 0.02 -4.42
CA PHE A 227 13.85 0.11 -5.19
C PHE A 227 14.27 1.58 -5.27
N ALA A 228 15.17 1.99 -4.38
CA ALA A 228 15.77 3.31 -4.34
C ALA A 228 17.30 3.18 -4.28
N ASN A 229 18.02 4.14 -4.86
CA ASN A 229 19.49 4.12 -4.81
C ASN A 229 19.98 4.33 -3.36
N ILE A 230 21.27 4.03 -3.12
CA ILE A 230 21.87 4.11 -1.78
C ILE A 230 21.72 5.50 -1.17
N THR A 231 21.94 6.56 -1.94
CA THR A 231 21.80 7.95 -1.47
C THR A 231 20.40 8.27 -0.96
N LEU A 232 19.35 7.83 -1.66
CA LEU A 232 17.97 8.03 -1.25
C LEU A 232 17.61 7.21 -0.01
N LEU A 233 18.17 6.00 0.12
CA LEU A 233 17.97 5.16 1.29
C LEU A 233 18.67 5.73 2.52
N ASP A 234 19.92 6.17 2.39
CA ASP A 234 20.68 6.82 3.47
C ASP A 234 19.96 8.11 3.92
N LEU A 235 19.43 8.89 2.97
CA LEU A 235 18.61 10.07 3.27
C LEU A 235 17.31 9.69 4.00
N ARG A 236 16.59 8.65 3.55
CA ARG A 236 15.37 8.17 4.23
C ARG A 236 15.71 7.74 5.66
N ASP A 237 16.74 6.92 5.84
CA ASP A 237 17.14 6.40 7.14
C ASP A 237 17.56 7.55 8.08
N LYS A 238 18.23 8.59 7.56
CA LYS A 238 18.52 9.81 8.31
C LYS A 238 17.26 10.56 8.75
N MET A 239 16.28 10.72 7.86
CA MET A 239 14.99 11.32 8.21
C MET A 239 14.23 10.50 9.26
N GLU A 240 14.22 9.17 9.13
CA GLU A 240 13.61 8.25 10.08
C GLU A 240 14.30 8.28 11.45
N ASN A 241 15.63 8.42 11.49
CA ASN A 241 16.39 8.52 12.74
C ASN A 241 16.26 9.88 13.43
N SER A 242 16.08 10.96 12.68
CA SER A 242 15.91 12.32 13.22
C SER A 242 14.47 12.64 13.62
N GLY A 243 13.49 11.96 13.02
CA GLY A 243 12.07 12.25 13.19
C GLY A 243 11.33 11.23 14.05
N THR A 244 10.16 11.65 14.56
CA THR A 244 9.17 10.76 15.16
C THR A 244 8.06 10.50 14.14
N PRO A 245 7.65 9.24 13.88
CA PRO A 245 6.52 8.95 13.00
C PRO A 245 5.24 9.68 13.46
N LEU A 246 4.47 10.25 12.53
CA LEU A 246 3.26 11.02 12.84
C LEU A 246 2.23 10.29 13.72
N LYS A 247 2.11 8.96 13.63
CA LYS A 247 1.27 8.18 14.54
C LYS A 247 1.65 8.32 16.03
N ASP A 248 2.91 8.65 16.32
CA ASP A 248 3.48 8.78 17.67
C ASP A 248 3.59 10.25 18.11
N TRP A 249 3.02 11.18 17.33
CA TRP A 249 2.97 12.60 17.66
C TRP A 249 1.89 13.00 18.66
N GLY A 250 0.94 12.12 18.98
CA GLY A 250 -0.22 12.48 19.82
C GLY A 250 -1.32 13.22 19.07
N ILE A 251 -1.20 13.33 17.74
CA ILE A 251 -2.23 13.84 16.85
C ILE A 251 -3.29 12.77 16.53
N GLN A 252 -4.44 13.21 16.02
CA GLN A 252 -5.47 12.35 15.45
C GLN A 252 -5.69 12.70 13.99
N ILE A 253 -5.74 11.69 13.12
CA ILE A 253 -5.96 11.86 11.69
C ILE A 253 -7.32 11.27 11.34
N TYR A 254 -8.23 12.12 10.86
CA TYR A 254 -9.60 11.71 10.55
C TYR A 254 -9.93 11.86 9.08
N ARG A 255 -10.72 10.90 8.59
CA ARG A 255 -11.26 10.94 7.24
C ARG A 255 -12.34 12.01 7.12
N GLY A 256 -12.34 12.76 6.01
CA GLY A 256 -13.44 13.69 5.69
C GLY A 256 -14.79 12.99 5.50
N ILE A 257 -15.85 13.81 5.46
CA ILE A 257 -17.25 13.35 5.38
C ILE A 257 -17.51 12.58 4.08
N LEU A 258 -18.24 11.46 4.20
CA LEU A 258 -18.72 10.61 3.12
C LEU A 258 -20.23 10.79 2.91
N THR A 259 -20.62 11.84 2.20
CA THR A 259 -22.04 12.19 2.01
C THR A 259 -22.87 11.10 1.31
N GLY A 260 -22.25 10.28 0.46
CA GLY A 260 -22.94 9.30 -0.39
C GLY A 260 -23.85 9.92 -1.47
N CYS A 261 -24.08 11.24 -1.45
CA CYS A 261 -24.85 11.99 -2.42
C CYS A 261 -24.50 13.48 -2.33
N ASN A 262 -23.37 13.90 -2.93
CA ASN A 262 -22.88 15.27 -2.85
C ASN A 262 -23.92 16.32 -3.29
N GLU A 263 -24.73 16.02 -4.30
CA GLU A 263 -25.78 16.95 -4.79
C GLU A 263 -26.86 17.29 -3.75
N ALA A 264 -27.08 16.39 -2.77
CA ALA A 264 -28.07 16.60 -1.72
C ALA A 264 -27.47 17.27 -0.47
N PHE A 265 -26.21 16.93 -0.15
CA PHE A 265 -25.60 17.32 1.12
C PHE A 265 -24.55 18.42 1.00
N ILE A 266 -24.01 18.69 -0.19
CA ILE A 266 -23.07 19.79 -0.45
C ILE A 266 -23.76 20.82 -1.33
N ILE A 267 -24.07 21.96 -0.75
CA ILE A 267 -24.94 22.99 -1.33
C ILE A 267 -24.18 24.31 -1.50
N PRO A 268 -24.49 25.11 -2.52
CA PRO A 268 -23.94 26.45 -2.65
C PRO A 268 -24.62 27.43 -1.67
N THR A 269 -23.98 28.56 -1.40
CA THR A 269 -24.49 29.61 -0.50
C THR A 269 -25.92 30.03 -0.84
N GLU A 270 -26.26 30.18 -2.13
CA GLU A 270 -27.61 30.59 -2.53
C GLU A 270 -28.67 29.58 -2.08
N LYS A 271 -28.35 28.28 -2.15
CA LYS A 271 -29.27 27.22 -1.71
C LYS A 271 -29.36 27.15 -0.19
N ARG A 272 -28.25 27.38 0.53
CA ARG A 272 -28.26 27.52 1.99
C ARG A 272 -29.20 28.65 2.40
N ASP A 273 -29.04 29.82 1.79
CA ASP A 273 -29.83 31.00 2.13
C ASP A 273 -31.32 30.81 1.80
N GLU A 274 -31.64 30.11 0.71
CA GLU A 274 -33.01 29.68 0.39
C GLU A 274 -33.62 28.78 1.48
N ILE A 275 -32.90 27.75 1.92
CA ILE A 275 -33.35 26.86 3.00
C ILE A 275 -33.61 27.66 4.28
N LEU A 276 -32.65 28.51 4.66
CA LEU A 276 -32.77 29.32 5.87
C LEU A 276 -33.92 30.33 5.78
N LYS A 277 -34.14 30.94 4.62
CA LYS A 277 -35.26 31.88 4.40
C LYS A 277 -36.62 31.23 4.61
N ASN A 278 -36.75 29.94 4.29
CA ASN A 278 -38.00 29.20 4.43
C ASN A 278 -38.27 28.68 5.85
N CYS A 279 -37.30 28.79 6.76
CA CYS A 279 -37.45 28.35 8.15
C CYS A 279 -38.52 29.15 8.92
N ASP A 280 -39.26 28.45 9.78
CA ASP A 280 -40.18 29.04 10.75
C ASP A 280 -39.42 29.59 11.95
N ASP A 281 -39.39 30.92 12.05
CA ASP A 281 -38.75 31.64 13.15
C ASP A 281 -39.70 31.91 14.34
N LEU A 282 -41.00 31.65 14.19
CA LEU A 282 -42.00 31.93 15.22
C LEU A 282 -42.03 30.83 16.29
N GLN A 283 -41.85 29.58 15.87
CA GLN A 283 -41.80 28.45 16.78
C GLN A 283 -40.38 28.26 17.33
N LYS A 284 -40.31 28.01 18.64
CA LYS A 284 -39.06 27.77 19.36
C LYS A 284 -39.11 26.41 20.03
N ASP A 285 -37.97 25.73 20.03
CA ASP A 285 -37.82 24.45 20.70
C ASP A 285 -37.74 24.60 22.24
N GLY A 286 -37.57 23.48 22.95
CA GLY A 286 -37.43 23.47 24.40
C GLY A 286 -36.19 24.22 24.94
N LYS A 287 -35.26 24.63 24.06
CA LYS A 287 -34.08 25.44 24.39
C LYS A 287 -34.23 26.90 23.95
N GLY A 288 -35.38 27.28 23.38
CA GLY A 288 -35.67 28.64 22.94
C GLY A 288 -35.10 29.01 21.57
N MET A 289 -34.62 28.02 20.80
CA MET A 289 -34.04 28.21 19.46
C MET A 289 -35.10 28.08 18.36
N SER A 290 -35.04 28.95 17.37
CA SER A 290 -35.89 28.84 16.18
C SER A 290 -35.45 27.70 15.25
N GLU A 291 -36.27 27.33 14.26
CA GLU A 291 -35.84 26.40 13.20
C GLU A 291 -34.58 26.91 12.49
N ARG A 292 -34.52 28.21 12.17
CA ARG A 292 -33.38 28.81 11.47
C ARG A 292 -32.11 28.70 12.30
N GLU A 293 -32.17 29.03 13.60
CA GLU A 293 -31.00 28.96 14.50
C GLU A 293 -30.46 27.53 14.57
N ARG A 294 -31.34 26.54 14.74
CA ARG A 294 -30.95 25.11 14.75
C ARG A 294 -30.41 24.66 13.39
N THR A 295 -31.00 25.14 12.29
CA THR A 295 -30.57 24.77 10.92
C THR A 295 -29.19 25.37 10.58
N ILE A 296 -28.89 26.58 11.05
CA ILE A 296 -27.57 27.21 10.90
C ILE A 296 -26.49 26.34 11.56
N GLU A 297 -26.77 25.73 12.72
CA GLU A 297 -25.82 24.83 13.39
C GLU A 297 -25.54 23.54 12.60
N LEU A 298 -26.44 23.12 11.71
CA LEU A 298 -26.27 21.92 10.87
C LEU A 298 -25.59 22.21 9.52
N ILE A 299 -25.59 23.45 9.05
CA ILE A 299 -25.06 23.81 7.72
C ILE A 299 -23.69 24.47 7.89
N LYS A 300 -22.63 23.72 7.62
CA LYS A 300 -21.24 24.10 7.89
C LYS A 300 -20.46 24.40 6.62
N PRO A 301 -19.55 25.37 6.60
CA PRO A 301 -18.76 25.65 5.40
C PRO A 301 -17.80 24.48 5.12
N ILE A 302 -17.56 24.16 3.85
CA ILE A 302 -16.79 22.97 3.47
C ILE A 302 -15.66 23.29 2.47
N LEU A 303 -14.48 22.70 2.69
CA LEU A 303 -13.33 22.74 1.79
C LEU A 303 -13.15 21.39 1.12
N ARG A 304 -13.41 21.31 -0.19
CA ARG A 304 -13.09 20.10 -0.97
C ARG A 304 -11.59 20.03 -1.21
N GLY A 305 -11.08 18.87 -1.58
CA GLY A 305 -9.64 18.69 -1.81
C GLY A 305 -9.02 19.70 -2.80
N LYS A 306 -9.76 20.11 -3.85
CA LYS A 306 -9.29 21.12 -4.82
C LYS A 306 -9.29 22.55 -4.29
N ASP A 307 -10.07 22.82 -3.25
CA ASP A 307 -10.21 24.13 -2.61
C ASP A 307 -9.03 24.36 -1.63
N ILE A 308 -8.33 23.31 -1.21
CA ILE A 308 -7.17 23.35 -0.31
C ILE A 308 -5.88 23.54 -1.13
N LYS A 309 -5.07 24.54 -0.76
CA LYS A 309 -3.80 24.90 -1.39
C LYS A 309 -2.65 24.84 -0.38
N ARG A 310 -1.42 24.99 -0.85
CA ARG A 310 -0.25 25.15 0.03
C ARG A 310 -0.39 26.42 0.88
N TYR A 311 -0.52 26.24 2.20
CA TYR A 311 -0.71 27.30 3.21
C TYR A 311 -1.98 28.17 3.08
N SER A 312 -2.92 27.85 2.18
CA SER A 312 -4.16 28.61 2.02
C SER A 312 -5.29 27.74 1.49
N TYR A 313 -6.47 28.34 1.33
CA TYR A 313 -7.60 27.74 0.66
C TYR A 313 -8.34 28.78 -0.17
N GLU A 314 -9.06 28.30 -1.18
CA GLU A 314 -9.97 29.08 -2.02
C GLU A 314 -11.38 28.52 -1.79
N TRP A 315 -12.08 29.04 -0.77
CA TRP A 315 -13.42 28.55 -0.46
C TRP A 315 -14.37 28.88 -1.61
N ALA A 316 -15.10 27.86 -2.07
CA ALA A 316 -15.95 27.94 -3.25
C ALA A 316 -17.41 28.29 -2.91
N ASP A 317 -17.66 28.97 -1.79
CA ASP A 317 -19.01 29.30 -1.30
C ASP A 317 -19.91 28.06 -1.16
N LEU A 318 -19.30 26.94 -0.74
CA LEU A 318 -19.99 25.67 -0.53
C LEU A 318 -20.14 25.34 0.94
N TRP A 319 -21.24 24.66 1.23
CA TRP A 319 -21.66 24.25 2.55
C TRP A 319 -22.03 22.78 2.56
N VAL A 320 -21.86 22.12 3.72
CA VAL A 320 -22.32 20.77 3.96
C VAL A 320 -23.45 20.77 4.96
N ILE A 321 -24.51 20.02 4.66
CA ILE A 321 -25.56 19.67 5.62
C ILE A 321 -25.03 18.50 6.45
N ALA A 322 -24.71 18.77 7.72
CA ALA A 322 -24.04 17.88 8.66
C ALA A 322 -25.03 17.22 9.64
N THR A 323 -26.01 16.49 9.10
CA THR A 323 -27.01 15.71 9.86
C THR A 323 -26.41 14.37 10.30
N PHE A 324 -25.48 14.38 11.25
CA PHE A 324 -24.85 13.14 11.73
C PHE A 324 -25.78 12.35 12.66
N PRO A 325 -25.79 10.99 12.60
CA PRO A 325 -26.64 10.19 13.48
C PRO A 325 -26.36 10.38 14.99
N SER A 326 -25.12 10.75 15.36
CA SER A 326 -24.73 11.05 16.74
C SER A 326 -25.50 12.23 17.34
N LEU A 327 -26.02 13.13 16.51
CA LEU A 327 -26.81 14.28 16.93
C LEU A 327 -28.25 13.88 17.33
N LYS A 328 -28.70 12.67 16.97
CA LYS A 328 -30.05 12.14 17.29
C LYS A 328 -31.17 13.13 16.92
N LEU A 329 -31.06 13.70 15.72
CA LEU A 329 -31.99 14.71 15.23
C LEU A 329 -33.35 14.05 14.94
N ASP A 330 -34.42 14.76 15.26
CA ASP A 330 -35.72 14.53 14.65
C ASP A 330 -35.84 15.45 13.43
N ILE A 331 -36.08 14.90 12.23
CA ILE A 331 -36.17 15.72 11.01
C ILE A 331 -37.44 16.56 10.97
N ASP A 332 -38.45 16.21 11.77
CA ASP A 332 -39.70 16.97 11.87
C ASP A 332 -39.49 18.32 12.60
N ASP A 333 -38.42 18.44 13.37
CA ASP A 333 -37.97 19.69 13.96
C ASP A 333 -37.39 20.67 12.92
N TYR A 334 -37.10 20.22 11.71
CA TYR A 334 -36.44 20.98 10.64
C TYR A 334 -37.25 20.92 9.33
N PRO A 335 -38.51 21.41 9.30
CA PRO A 335 -39.42 21.24 8.17
C PRO A 335 -38.88 21.77 6.83
N SER A 336 -38.12 22.86 6.83
CA SER A 336 -37.48 23.41 5.62
C SER A 336 -36.39 22.49 5.09
N LEU A 337 -35.51 22.00 5.98
CA LEU A 337 -34.46 21.06 5.63
C LEU A 337 -35.04 19.72 5.18
N LYS A 338 -36.08 19.23 5.88
CA LYS A 338 -36.86 18.05 5.51
C LYS A 338 -37.42 18.17 4.11
N THR A 339 -38.05 19.31 3.79
CA THR A 339 -38.63 19.59 2.48
C THR A 339 -37.56 19.57 1.40
N TYR A 340 -36.41 20.20 1.63
CA TYR A 340 -35.30 20.20 0.70
C TYR A 340 -34.73 18.79 0.47
N LEU A 341 -34.32 18.08 1.53
CA LEU A 341 -33.71 16.76 1.41
C LEU A 341 -34.68 15.73 0.80
N SER A 342 -35.98 15.84 1.06
CA SER A 342 -37.00 14.94 0.49
C SER A 342 -37.02 14.92 -1.04
N GLN A 343 -36.57 16.00 -1.69
CA GLN A 343 -36.50 16.09 -3.16
C GLN A 343 -35.48 15.11 -3.77
N PHE A 344 -34.54 14.62 -2.97
CA PHE A 344 -33.52 13.67 -3.40
C PHE A 344 -33.90 12.22 -3.09
N ARG A 345 -35.10 11.95 -2.56
CA ARG A 345 -35.57 10.57 -2.36
C ARG A 345 -36.00 9.96 -3.70
N PRO A 346 -35.74 8.65 -3.94
CA PRO A 346 -35.18 7.69 -3.00
C PRO A 346 -33.64 7.67 -2.95
N ARG A 347 -32.93 8.49 -3.73
CA ARG A 347 -31.47 8.42 -3.89
C ARG A 347 -30.68 8.54 -2.58
N ILE A 348 -31.16 9.35 -1.63
CA ILE A 348 -30.52 9.49 -0.31
C ILE A 348 -31.00 8.45 0.72
N ASP A 349 -31.97 7.61 0.37
CA ASP A 349 -32.43 6.54 1.26
C ASP A 349 -31.32 5.53 1.50
N GLN A 350 -31.20 5.06 2.73
CA GLN A 350 -30.18 4.10 3.15
C GLN A 350 -30.73 2.67 3.11
N SER A 351 -31.38 2.31 1.98
CA SER A 351 -32.06 1.01 1.79
C SER A 351 -31.15 -0.07 1.20
N GLY A 352 -30.07 0.32 0.51
CA GLY A 352 -29.22 -0.57 -0.29
C GLY A 352 -29.84 -1.00 -1.62
N GLU A 353 -31.02 -0.49 -1.98
CA GLU A 353 -31.63 -0.72 -3.29
C GLU A 353 -30.86 0.00 -4.39
N LYS A 354 -31.03 -0.46 -5.64
CA LYS A 354 -30.34 0.14 -6.79
C LYS A 354 -30.72 1.62 -6.93
N GLY A 355 -29.71 2.49 -6.92
CA GLY A 355 -29.91 3.95 -7.00
C GLY A 355 -30.09 4.64 -5.64
N CYS A 356 -30.15 3.87 -4.56
CA CYS A 356 -30.17 4.37 -3.18
C CYS A 356 -28.77 4.26 -2.56
N ARG A 357 -28.58 4.86 -1.38
CA ARG A 357 -27.36 4.69 -0.59
C ARG A 357 -27.30 3.30 0.04
N LYS A 358 -26.10 2.92 0.50
CA LYS A 358 -25.82 1.68 1.25
C LYS A 358 -26.88 1.45 2.32
N LYS A 359 -27.27 0.18 2.51
CA LYS A 359 -28.20 -0.21 3.58
C LYS A 359 -27.60 0.04 4.96
N THR A 360 -28.30 0.79 5.81
CA THR A 360 -27.93 1.05 7.21
C THR A 360 -29.17 1.08 8.11
N SER A 361 -28.98 1.23 9.42
CA SER A 361 -30.07 1.51 10.38
C SER A 361 -30.28 3.01 10.62
N ASN A 362 -29.57 3.86 9.89
CA ASN A 362 -29.60 5.31 10.03
C ASN A 362 -30.88 5.87 9.37
N GLN A 363 -31.25 7.08 9.76
CA GLN A 363 -32.34 7.80 9.12
C GLN A 363 -31.94 8.25 7.71
N TRP A 364 -32.89 8.29 6.78
CA TRP A 364 -32.63 8.63 5.37
C TRP A 364 -31.98 9.99 5.14
N PHE A 365 -32.21 10.95 6.05
CA PHE A 365 -31.67 12.30 5.98
C PHE A 365 -30.27 12.42 6.61
N GLU A 366 -29.73 11.36 7.22
CA GLU A 366 -28.43 11.41 7.90
C GLU A 366 -27.26 11.33 6.91
N THR A 367 -26.32 12.28 7.01
CA THR A 367 -25.27 12.50 6.00
C THR A 367 -24.35 11.30 5.81
N GLN A 368 -24.06 10.52 6.84
CA GLN A 368 -23.19 9.33 6.78
C GLN A 368 -23.37 8.41 7.99
N ASP A 369 -22.66 7.28 7.98
CA ASP A 369 -22.53 6.39 9.14
C ASP A 369 -22.02 7.17 10.38
N THR A 370 -22.40 6.73 11.58
CA THR A 370 -22.02 7.41 12.83
C THR A 370 -20.50 7.53 12.94
N ILE A 371 -20.03 8.77 13.13
CA ILE A 371 -18.62 9.07 13.42
C ILE A 371 -18.50 9.72 14.79
N ALA A 372 -17.64 9.17 15.65
CA ALA A 372 -17.42 9.72 17.00
C ALA A 372 -16.69 11.09 16.97
N TYR A 373 -15.96 11.37 15.89
CA TYR A 373 -15.08 12.53 15.74
C TYR A 373 -15.73 13.70 15.00
N HIS A 374 -17.05 13.75 14.83
CA HIS A 374 -17.66 14.86 14.08
C HIS A 374 -17.41 16.24 14.72
N GLY A 375 -17.26 16.29 16.05
CA GLY A 375 -16.88 17.52 16.76
C GLY A 375 -15.45 17.97 16.48
N ASP A 376 -14.57 17.09 16.00
CA ASP A 376 -13.19 17.43 15.65
C ASP A 376 -13.09 18.33 14.41
N PHE A 377 -14.12 18.37 13.57
CA PHE A 377 -14.21 19.34 12.48
C PHE A 377 -14.44 20.78 12.98
N GLU A 378 -14.84 20.99 14.24
CA GLU A 378 -14.96 22.32 14.84
C GLU A 378 -13.67 22.77 15.56
N LYS A 379 -12.70 21.86 15.73
CA LYS A 379 -11.41 22.18 16.35
C LYS A 379 -10.47 22.84 15.35
N GLU A 380 -9.45 23.52 15.88
CA GLU A 380 -8.26 23.88 15.11
C GLU A 380 -7.61 22.62 14.55
N LYS A 381 -7.27 22.67 13.25
CA LYS A 381 -6.88 21.47 12.52
C LYS A 381 -6.03 21.79 11.30
N ILE A 382 -5.37 20.76 10.78
CA ILE A 382 -4.82 20.76 9.43
C ILE A 382 -5.85 20.13 8.50
N ALA A 383 -6.27 20.80 7.44
CA ALA A 383 -7.03 20.20 6.35
C ALA A 383 -6.10 19.89 5.18
N TYR A 384 -6.26 18.72 4.56
CA TYR A 384 -5.42 18.33 3.41
C TYR A 384 -6.16 17.38 2.46
N PRO A 385 -5.90 17.45 1.13
CA PRO A 385 -6.38 16.46 0.18
C PRO A 385 -5.52 15.19 0.25
N CYS A 386 -6.13 14.03 0.05
CA CYS A 386 -5.40 12.76 -0.08
C CYS A 386 -4.72 12.59 -1.44
N ILE A 387 -4.81 13.59 -2.34
CA ILE A 387 -4.24 13.56 -3.69
C ILE A 387 -3.47 14.88 -3.90
N MET A 388 -2.14 14.80 -3.97
CA MET A 388 -1.20 15.91 -4.03
C MET A 388 -0.12 15.62 -5.07
N ALA A 389 -0.47 15.71 -6.36
CA ALA A 389 0.43 15.33 -7.46
C ALA A 389 1.49 16.40 -7.78
N LYS A 390 1.18 17.68 -7.56
CA LYS A 390 2.03 18.80 -7.97
C LYS A 390 2.82 19.39 -6.82
N GLU A 391 2.15 19.71 -5.72
CA GLU A 391 2.72 20.38 -4.56
C GLU A 391 2.06 19.85 -3.27
N PRO A 392 2.70 20.02 -2.10
CA PRO A 392 2.05 19.72 -0.82
C PRO A 392 0.92 20.73 -0.57
N CYS A 393 -0.24 20.25 -0.12
CA CYS A 393 -1.42 21.06 0.14
C CYS A 393 -1.92 20.82 1.56
N PHE A 394 -1.24 21.38 2.55
CA PHE A 394 -1.70 21.36 3.93
C PHE A 394 -2.05 22.79 4.37
N VAL A 395 -3.22 22.96 4.98
CA VAL A 395 -3.65 24.26 5.49
C VAL A 395 -4.08 24.16 6.94
N TYR A 396 -3.60 25.10 7.74
CA TYR A 396 -4.05 25.29 9.12
C TYR A 396 -5.38 26.06 9.12
N GLU A 397 -6.36 25.55 9.86
CA GLU A 397 -7.75 25.96 9.80
C GLU A 397 -8.29 26.19 11.22
N GLU A 398 -8.76 27.42 11.50
CA GLU A 398 -9.26 27.85 12.82
C GLU A 398 -10.78 28.15 12.86
N LYS A 399 -11.42 28.31 11.70
CA LYS A 399 -12.80 28.80 11.53
C LYS A 399 -13.86 27.69 11.43
N GLY A 400 -13.50 26.43 11.63
CA GLY A 400 -14.44 25.31 11.68
C GLY A 400 -14.89 24.81 10.30
N PHE A 401 -14.06 24.97 9.27
CA PHE A 401 -14.35 24.38 7.96
C PHE A 401 -14.34 22.85 8.03
N TYR A 402 -15.36 22.24 7.45
CA TYR A 402 -15.42 20.79 7.26
C TYR A 402 -14.69 20.38 5.99
N ALA A 403 -14.37 19.09 5.86
CA ALA A 403 -13.74 18.52 4.68
C ALA A 403 -14.50 17.26 4.22
N PRO A 404 -14.83 17.10 2.92
CA PRO A 404 -15.38 15.87 2.38
C PRO A 404 -14.24 14.95 1.92
N ALA A 405 -14.39 13.64 2.09
CA ALA A 405 -13.44 12.71 1.48
C ALA A 405 -13.44 12.89 -0.07
N PRO A 406 -12.29 12.87 -0.76
CA PRO A 406 -10.96 12.44 -0.28
C PRO A 406 -10.08 13.57 0.29
N ALA A 407 -10.63 14.54 1.02
CA ALA A 407 -9.88 15.37 1.96
C ALA A 407 -10.03 14.85 3.39
N ASN A 408 -9.01 15.06 4.21
CA ASN A 408 -8.91 14.58 5.59
C ASN A 408 -8.50 15.75 6.49
N ILE A 409 -8.59 15.51 7.81
CA ILE A 409 -8.16 16.47 8.83
C ILE A 409 -7.17 15.86 9.80
N ILE A 410 -6.31 16.70 10.39
CA ILE A 410 -5.41 16.35 11.49
C ILE A 410 -5.72 17.29 12.66
N THR A 411 -5.95 16.75 13.84
CA THR A 411 -6.18 17.52 15.08
C THR A 411 -5.15 17.14 16.14
N GLY A 412 -4.81 18.07 17.03
CA GLY A 412 -3.81 17.87 18.08
C GLY A 412 -3.65 19.11 18.95
N ASP A 413 -2.52 19.23 19.64
CA ASP A 413 -2.15 20.48 20.31
C ASP A 413 -2.00 21.62 19.28
N LYS A 414 -2.39 22.84 19.67
CA LYS A 414 -2.38 24.01 18.80
C LYS A 414 -0.97 24.33 18.27
N THR A 415 0.03 24.30 19.14
CA THR A 415 1.42 24.63 18.79
C THR A 415 1.97 23.56 17.85
N GLU A 416 1.73 22.29 18.17
CA GLU A 416 2.16 21.17 17.33
C GLU A 416 1.50 21.18 15.95
N ILE A 417 0.20 21.44 15.87
CA ILE A 417 -0.53 21.47 14.60
C ILE A 417 -0.05 22.61 13.69
N LYS A 418 0.25 23.79 14.26
CA LYS A 418 0.89 24.87 13.50
C LYS A 418 2.25 24.43 12.98
N TYR A 419 3.12 23.91 13.85
CA TYR A 419 4.45 23.43 13.47
C TYR A 419 4.39 22.36 12.37
N LEU A 420 3.53 21.34 12.54
CA LEU A 420 3.32 20.27 11.58
C LEU A 420 2.81 20.78 10.23
N THR A 421 1.91 21.78 10.20
CA THR A 421 1.42 22.37 8.94
C THR A 421 2.58 22.87 8.08
N VAL A 422 3.62 23.41 8.70
CA VAL A 422 4.77 24.00 8.02
C VAL A 422 5.69 22.93 7.48
N LEU A 423 6.05 21.99 8.34
CA LEU A 423 6.90 20.88 7.95
C LEU A 423 6.26 20.05 6.84
N LEU A 424 4.97 19.75 6.94
CA LEU A 424 4.22 19.01 5.90
C LEU A 424 4.19 19.72 4.54
N ASN A 425 4.34 21.04 4.52
CA ASN A 425 4.44 21.83 3.29
C ASN A 425 5.88 22.10 2.84
N SER A 426 6.90 21.69 3.58
CA SER A 426 8.31 21.88 3.20
C SER A 426 8.73 20.95 2.06
N LYS A 427 9.74 21.36 1.30
CA LYS A 427 10.32 20.54 0.22
C LYS A 427 10.87 19.22 0.73
N CYS A 428 11.57 19.24 1.87
CA CYS A 428 12.15 18.05 2.49
C CYS A 428 11.09 16.97 2.73
N ILE A 429 10.00 17.33 3.43
CA ILE A 429 8.92 16.38 3.74
C ILE A 429 8.14 15.99 2.49
N TYR A 430 7.85 16.93 1.58
CA TYR A 430 7.13 16.61 0.34
C TYR A 430 7.93 15.67 -0.57
N PHE A 431 9.26 15.86 -0.65
CA PHE A 431 10.15 14.93 -1.34
C PHE A 431 10.07 13.54 -0.72
N ALA A 432 10.19 13.43 0.61
CA ALA A 432 10.08 12.15 1.30
C ALA A 432 8.71 11.50 1.08
N MET A 433 7.62 12.27 1.15
CA MET A 433 6.26 11.83 0.79
C MET A 433 6.26 11.20 -0.60
N ARG A 434 6.72 11.92 -1.62
CA ARG A 434 6.70 11.47 -3.02
C ARG A 434 7.54 10.22 -3.26
N LYS A 435 8.72 10.13 -2.64
CA LYS A 435 9.67 9.03 -2.88
C LYS A 435 9.35 7.78 -2.08
N PHE A 436 8.86 7.92 -0.84
CA PHE A 436 8.80 6.79 0.10
C PHE A 436 7.39 6.45 0.59
N TYR A 437 6.46 7.42 0.63
CA TYR A 437 5.17 7.25 1.33
C TYR A 437 3.92 7.37 0.43
N MET A 438 4.00 8.06 -0.70
CA MET A 438 2.91 8.22 -1.66
C MET A 438 2.84 7.06 -2.65
N GLY A 439 1.62 6.79 -3.13
CA GLY A 439 1.33 5.73 -4.08
C GLY A 439 0.15 4.87 -3.65
N GLY A 440 -0.37 4.04 -4.57
CA GLY A 440 -1.53 3.20 -4.29
C GLY A 440 -2.60 3.12 -5.37
N GLY A 441 -2.33 3.63 -6.57
CA GLY A 441 -3.17 3.52 -7.76
C GLY A 441 -3.33 4.84 -8.51
N ILE A 442 -3.21 5.98 -7.82
CA ILE A 442 -3.29 7.33 -8.40
C ILE A 442 -2.02 8.11 -8.07
N GLU A 443 -1.51 8.89 -9.02
CA GLU A 443 -0.34 9.75 -8.83
C GLU A 443 -0.61 10.80 -7.73
N GLY A 444 0.35 10.95 -6.80
CA GLY A 444 0.23 11.86 -5.65
C GLY A 444 -0.74 11.41 -4.57
N GLU A 445 -1.26 10.17 -4.62
CA GLU A 445 -2.14 9.64 -3.57
C GLU A 445 -1.36 9.42 -2.26
N LEU A 446 -1.82 10.04 -1.18
CA LEU A 446 -1.32 9.86 0.18
C LEU A 446 -2.41 9.25 1.06
N LYS A 447 -2.27 7.96 1.35
CA LYS A 447 -3.18 7.23 2.26
C LYS A 447 -2.84 7.54 3.71
N THR A 448 -3.85 7.55 4.59
CA THR A 448 -3.69 7.84 6.02
C THR A 448 -2.63 6.97 6.69
N ASN A 449 -2.64 5.66 6.42
CA ASN A 449 -1.67 4.71 6.97
C ASN A 449 -0.23 4.92 6.49
N ASN A 450 -0.02 5.69 5.42
CA ASN A 450 1.31 6.09 4.97
C ASN A 450 1.70 7.47 5.54
N LEU A 451 0.76 8.42 5.61
CA LEU A 451 0.96 9.70 6.31
C LEU A 451 1.41 9.46 7.76
N GLU A 452 0.77 8.54 8.47
CA GLU A 452 1.11 8.12 9.84
C GLU A 452 2.56 7.68 10.05
N LYS A 453 3.24 7.25 8.97
CA LYS A 453 4.63 6.76 9.03
C LYS A 453 5.66 7.85 8.79
N ILE A 454 5.25 9.02 8.30
CA ILE A 454 6.20 10.09 7.95
C ILE A 454 6.90 10.53 9.23
N PRO A 455 8.25 10.43 9.27
CA PRO A 455 9.01 10.88 10.42
C PRO A 455 9.12 12.40 10.37
N ILE A 456 8.76 13.06 11.48
CA ILE A 456 8.91 14.50 11.65
C ILE A 456 9.54 14.78 13.03
N PRO A 457 10.62 15.58 13.15
CA PRO A 457 11.27 15.89 14.42
C PRO A 457 10.31 16.62 15.36
N LYS A 458 10.18 16.12 16.60
CA LYS A 458 9.42 16.82 17.64
C LYS A 458 10.17 18.07 18.10
N ILE A 459 9.41 19.00 18.69
CA ILE A 459 9.98 20.14 19.40
C ILE A 459 10.61 19.61 20.70
N THR A 460 11.87 19.97 20.92
CA THR A 460 12.70 19.60 22.07
C THR A 460 13.53 20.80 22.49
N GLU A 461 14.09 20.79 23.69
CA GLU A 461 14.97 21.87 24.15
C GLU A 461 16.16 22.13 23.21
N LYS A 462 16.63 21.11 22.47
CA LYS A 462 17.79 21.23 21.57
C LYS A 462 17.48 21.91 20.24
N ASN A 463 16.25 21.83 19.76
CA ASN A 463 15.82 22.39 18.48
C ASN A 463 14.73 23.46 18.65
N GLN A 464 14.49 23.93 19.87
CA GLN A 464 13.46 24.93 20.19
C GLN A 464 13.65 26.21 19.36
N GLU A 465 14.88 26.73 19.29
CA GLU A 465 15.18 27.95 18.52
C GLU A 465 14.83 27.79 17.03
N LEU A 466 15.25 26.69 16.41
CA LEU A 466 14.87 26.36 15.03
C LEU A 466 13.36 26.18 14.87
N ALA A 467 12.70 25.52 15.83
CA ALA A 467 11.26 25.31 15.78
C ALA A 467 10.48 26.64 15.90
N ASP A 468 10.97 27.56 16.72
CA ASP A 468 10.41 28.90 16.89
C ASP A 468 10.58 29.74 15.61
N GLU A 469 11.75 29.72 14.98
CA GLU A 469 12.01 30.39 13.70
C GLU A 469 11.13 29.85 12.55
N ILE A 470 11.02 28.52 12.44
CA ILE A 470 10.14 27.85 11.46
C ILE A 470 8.69 28.29 11.69
N THR A 471 8.25 28.34 12.95
CA THR A 471 6.88 28.70 13.31
C THR A 471 6.61 30.20 13.06
N ASP A 472 7.56 31.10 13.31
CA ASP A 472 7.40 32.54 13.00
C ASP A 472 7.25 32.78 11.50
N CYS A 473 8.10 32.17 10.67
CA CYS A 473 8.01 32.26 9.22
C CYS A 473 6.63 31.83 8.74
N ALA A 474 6.12 30.74 9.30
CA ALA A 474 4.81 30.23 8.98
C ALA A 474 3.67 31.13 9.42
N GLU A 475 3.74 31.71 10.62
CA GLU A 475 2.74 32.69 11.05
C GLU A 475 2.70 33.88 10.09
N ARG A 476 3.85 34.32 9.57
CA ARG A 476 3.93 35.39 8.57
C ARG A 476 3.32 34.96 7.23
N ILE A 477 3.56 33.73 6.77
CA ILE A 477 2.90 33.16 5.57
C ILE A 477 1.39 33.13 5.76
N LEU A 478 0.90 32.56 6.86
CA LEU A 478 -0.54 32.43 7.14
C LEU A 478 -1.21 33.80 7.28
N LYS A 479 -0.59 34.75 7.99
CA LYS A 479 -1.09 36.14 8.10
C LYS A 479 -1.13 36.85 6.75
N SER A 480 -0.16 36.61 5.88
CA SER A 480 -0.11 37.17 4.52
C SER A 480 -1.23 36.58 3.66
N LYS A 481 -1.34 35.25 3.61
CA LYS A 481 -2.33 34.52 2.81
C LYS A 481 -3.77 34.69 3.31
N ALA A 482 -3.95 34.98 4.60
CA ALA A 482 -5.26 35.32 5.15
C ALA A 482 -5.78 36.68 4.65
N LYS A 483 -4.87 37.63 4.32
CA LYS A 483 -5.23 38.93 3.73
C LYS A 483 -5.42 38.84 2.22
N ASP A 484 -4.53 38.11 1.55
CA ASP A 484 -4.60 37.84 0.12
C ASP A 484 -4.18 36.38 -0.13
N PRO A 485 -5.11 35.48 -0.49
CA PRO A 485 -4.80 34.07 -0.77
C PRO A 485 -3.71 33.86 -1.82
N LYS A 486 -3.48 34.87 -2.69
CA LYS A 486 -2.47 34.86 -3.76
C LYS A 486 -1.18 35.60 -3.38
N ALA A 487 -1.02 36.03 -2.14
CA ALA A 487 0.19 36.69 -1.66
C ALA A 487 1.43 35.83 -1.96
N ASN A 488 2.46 36.47 -2.50
CA ASN A 488 3.73 35.81 -2.77
C ASN A 488 4.49 35.57 -1.47
N THR A 489 4.65 34.30 -1.11
CA THR A 489 5.35 33.83 0.10
C THR A 489 6.63 33.06 -0.19
N GLN A 490 7.10 33.06 -1.44
CA GLN A 490 8.22 32.22 -1.89
C GLN A 490 9.51 32.40 -1.09
N GLU A 491 9.85 33.63 -0.69
CA GLU A 491 11.07 33.88 0.10
C GLU A 491 10.96 33.29 1.52
N LEU A 492 9.80 33.40 2.17
CA LEU A 492 9.55 32.77 3.47
C LEU A 492 9.53 31.24 3.34
N GLU A 493 9.02 30.71 2.24
CA GLU A 493 9.02 29.28 1.98
C GLU A 493 10.45 28.73 1.79
N LYS A 494 11.32 29.47 1.08
CA LYS A 494 12.74 29.11 0.96
C LYS A 494 13.47 29.17 2.30
N GLU A 495 13.16 30.17 3.13
CA GLU A 495 13.69 30.30 4.49
C GLU A 495 13.28 29.10 5.34
N ILE A 496 11.99 28.71 5.30
CA ILE A 496 11.49 27.49 5.94
C ILE A 496 12.24 26.26 5.43
N ASP A 497 12.38 26.09 4.11
CA ASP A 497 13.07 24.92 3.55
C ASP A 497 14.52 24.83 4.05
N ALA A 498 15.25 25.95 4.10
CA ALA A 498 16.60 26.00 4.66
C ALA A 498 16.65 25.63 6.15
N LEU A 499 15.71 26.13 6.96
CA LEU A 499 15.62 25.77 8.38
C LEU A 499 15.26 24.29 8.58
N VAL A 500 14.39 23.74 7.73
CA VAL A 500 14.04 22.31 7.75
C VAL A 500 15.22 21.44 7.36
N TYR A 501 16.06 21.85 6.40
CA TYR A 501 17.29 21.13 6.08
C TYR A 501 18.25 21.09 7.27
N GLN A 502 18.37 22.20 8.01
CA GLN A 502 19.15 22.24 9.26
C GLN A 502 18.56 21.34 10.34
N LEU A 503 17.23 21.33 10.48
CA LEU A 503 16.50 20.48 11.43
C LEU A 503 16.77 18.98 11.22
N TYR A 504 16.99 18.56 9.98
CA TYR A 504 17.37 17.19 9.63
C TYR A 504 18.88 16.97 9.51
N HIS A 505 19.69 18.00 9.76
CA HIS A 505 21.15 18.00 9.63
C HIS A 505 21.63 17.58 8.23
N LEU A 506 20.93 18.00 7.17
CA LEU A 506 21.23 17.58 5.79
C LEU A 506 22.53 18.20 5.26
N THR A 507 23.25 17.43 4.43
CA THR A 507 24.44 17.93 3.70
C THR A 507 24.04 18.61 2.40
N ASP A 508 24.96 19.36 1.79
CA ASP A 508 24.71 20.05 0.51
C ASP A 508 24.33 19.07 -0.61
N GLU A 509 24.92 17.87 -0.65
CA GLU A 509 24.58 16.83 -1.63
C GLU A 509 23.17 16.25 -1.40
N GLU A 510 22.78 16.06 -0.15
CA GLU A 510 21.44 15.59 0.22
C GLU A 510 20.39 16.66 -0.11
N ILE A 511 20.67 17.93 0.19
CA ILE A 511 19.82 19.07 -0.16
C ILE A 511 19.67 19.14 -1.68
N LYS A 512 20.77 19.05 -2.43
CA LYS A 512 20.73 19.03 -3.89
C LYS A 512 19.88 17.88 -4.42
N THR A 513 19.98 16.69 -3.82
CA THR A 513 19.16 15.52 -4.20
C THR A 513 17.66 15.78 -4.00
N ILE A 514 17.29 16.49 -2.93
CA ILE A 514 15.91 16.89 -2.66
C ILE A 514 15.44 17.93 -3.69
N GLU A 515 16.24 18.96 -3.92
CA GLU A 515 15.92 20.08 -4.83
C GLU A 515 15.81 19.64 -6.30
N ASP A 516 16.73 18.80 -6.77
CA ASP A 516 16.71 18.24 -8.14
C ASP A 516 15.55 17.25 -8.35
N GLY A 517 14.97 16.73 -7.26
CA GLY A 517 13.89 15.73 -7.29
C GLY A 517 12.47 16.29 -7.16
N GLN A 518 12.32 17.62 -7.11
CA GLN A 518 11.05 18.35 -6.91
C GLN A 518 10.32 18.67 -8.22
#